data_AF-A0A0C9UQ04-F1
#
_entry.id   AF-A0A0C9UQ04-F1
#
_cell.length_a   1.000
_cell.length_b   1.000
_cell.length_c   1.000
_cell.angle_alpha   90.00
_cell.angle_beta   90.00
_cell.angle_gamma   90.00
#
_symmetry.space_group_name_H-M   'P 1'
#
loop_
_entity.id
_entity.type
_entity.pdbx_description
1 polymer ?
#
loop_
_entity_poly.entity_id
_entity_poly.type
_entity_poly.pdbx_seq_one_letter_code
_entity_poly.pdbx_strand_id
1 'polypeptide(L)'
;TDFVLAERELKQAFPAQGAVSTDKAELESYGSSTASYHPTSPHTIIVRVKSTGDVVRVVKIAKRFRIPITVYSGGTSLEGHFGGVS
;
A
#
# COMPACT_ATOMS: atom_id res chain seq x y z
N THR A 1 9.21 -7.94 -13.61
CA THR A 1 9.62 -8.10 -12.21
C THR A 1 8.43 -8.54 -11.38
N ASP A 2 8.66 -9.14 -10.22
CA ASP A 2 7.61 -9.67 -9.32
C ASP A 2 6.54 -8.62 -8.95
N PHE A 3 6.92 -7.34 -8.94
CA PHE A 3 6.03 -6.21 -8.78
C PHE A 3 4.85 -6.18 -9.78
N VAL A 4 5.13 -6.28 -11.09
CA VAL A 4 4.10 -6.18 -12.14
C VAL A 4 3.11 -7.33 -12.04
N LEU A 5 3.58 -8.51 -11.61
CA LEU A 5 2.74 -9.67 -11.39
C LEU A 5 1.86 -9.50 -10.14
N ALA A 6 2.42 -8.95 -9.06
CA ALA A 6 1.67 -8.66 -7.85
C ALA A 6 0.58 -7.60 -8.08
N GLU A 7 0.90 -6.51 -8.79
CA GLU A 7 -0.06 -5.47 -9.15
C GLU A 7 -1.23 -6.05 -9.96
N ARG A 8 -0.92 -6.87 -10.98
CA ARG A 8 -1.94 -7.55 -11.80
C ARG A 8 -2.83 -8.43 -10.94
N GLU A 9 -2.25 -9.25 -10.06
CA GLU A 9 -3.02 -10.17 -9.24
C GLU A 9 -3.87 -9.44 -8.18
N LEU A 10 -3.36 -8.35 -7.61
CA LEU A 10 -4.14 -7.48 -6.74
C LEU A 10 -5.32 -6.87 -7.50
N LYS A 11 -5.11 -6.35 -8.71
CA LYS A 11 -6.20 -5.80 -9.54
C LYS A 11 -7.25 -6.85 -9.91
N GLN A 12 -6.85 -8.11 -10.11
CA GLN A 12 -7.78 -9.22 -10.33
C GLN A 12 -8.55 -9.61 -9.07
N ALA A 13 -7.89 -9.65 -7.91
CA ALA A 13 -8.52 -9.98 -6.63
C ALA A 13 -9.47 -8.88 -6.12
N PHE A 14 -9.20 -7.62 -6.50
CA PHE A 14 -9.94 -6.43 -6.05
C PHE A 14 -10.39 -5.58 -7.26
N PRO A 15 -11.40 -6.01 -8.04
CA PRO A 15 -11.79 -5.38 -9.30
C PRO A 15 -12.56 -4.06 -9.12
N ALA A 16 -12.96 -3.71 -7.90
CA ALA A 16 -13.69 -2.47 -7.64
C ALA A 16 -12.82 -1.25 -7.99
N GLN A 17 -13.43 -0.24 -8.61
CA GLN A 17 -12.72 0.97 -9.01
C GLN A 17 -12.05 1.64 -7.79
N GLY A 18 -10.76 1.98 -7.93
CA GLY A 18 -9.97 2.62 -6.87
C GLY A 18 -9.53 1.68 -5.73
N ALA A 19 -9.88 0.39 -5.78
CA ALA A 19 -9.45 -0.57 -4.75
C ALA A 19 -7.95 -0.85 -4.80
N VAL A 20 -7.34 -0.78 -5.98
CA VAL A 20 -5.89 -0.84 -6.18
C VAL A 20 -5.45 0.39 -6.97
N SER A 21 -4.50 1.16 -6.42
CA SER A 21 -3.98 2.37 -7.06
C SER A 21 -2.47 2.32 -7.19
N THR A 22 -1.99 2.80 -8.33
CA THR A 22 -0.58 3.09 -8.63
C THR A 22 -0.44 4.53 -9.12
N ASP A 23 -1.43 5.38 -8.82
CA ASP A 23 -1.38 6.81 -9.13
C ASP A 23 -0.29 7.48 -8.30
N LYS A 24 0.57 8.27 -8.95
CA LYS A 24 1.75 8.84 -8.32
C LYS A 24 1.40 9.75 -7.13
N ALA A 25 0.35 10.56 -7.25
CA ALA A 25 -0.06 11.48 -6.19
C ALA A 25 -0.62 10.72 -4.98
N GLU A 26 -1.38 9.64 -5.21
CA GLU A 26 -1.80 8.75 -4.13
C GLU A 26 -0.61 8.06 -3.44
N LEU A 27 0.35 7.54 -4.21
CA LEU A 27 1.52 6.86 -3.64
C LEU A 27 2.37 7.78 -2.76
N GLU A 28 2.54 9.04 -3.17
CA GLU A 28 3.20 10.09 -2.39
C GLU A 28 2.39 10.46 -1.14
N SER A 29 1.07 10.69 -1.29
CA SER A 29 0.20 11.13 -0.21
C SER A 29 0.01 10.07 0.89
N TYR A 30 0.00 8.78 0.55
CA TYR A 30 -0.09 7.69 1.54
C TYR A 30 1.28 7.25 2.05
N GLY A 31 2.37 7.62 1.36
CA GLY A 31 3.74 7.27 1.70
C GLY A 31 4.48 8.30 2.55
N SER A 32 3.92 9.50 2.71
CA SER A 32 4.59 10.61 3.41
C SER A 32 3.59 11.51 4.13
N SER A 33 4.08 12.32 5.06
CA SER A 33 3.30 13.40 5.67
C SER A 33 4.21 14.54 6.08
N THR A 34 3.74 15.77 5.83
CA THR A 34 4.43 17.00 6.23
C THR A 34 4.48 17.18 7.75
N ALA A 35 3.66 16.45 8.50
CA ALA A 35 3.66 16.48 9.97
C ALA A 35 4.71 15.54 10.58
N SER A 36 5.30 14.64 9.79
CA SER A 36 6.34 13.72 10.26
C SER A 36 7.72 14.21 9.83
N TYR A 37 8.71 14.04 10.72
CA TYR A 37 10.10 14.44 10.47
C TYR A 37 10.99 13.28 10.01
N HIS A 38 10.42 12.07 9.89
CA HIS A 38 11.15 10.87 9.50
C HIS A 38 11.32 10.79 7.98
N PRO A 39 12.46 10.26 7.47
CA PRO A 39 12.63 10.00 6.05
C PRO A 39 11.53 9.07 5.52
N THR A 40 11.01 9.38 4.34
CA THR A 40 9.96 8.59 3.70
C THR A 40 10.20 8.47 2.21
N SER A 41 9.61 7.43 1.61
CA SER A 41 9.55 7.18 0.18
C SER A 41 8.08 6.99 -0.25
N PRO A 42 7.72 7.27 -1.51
CA PRO A 42 6.43 6.86 -2.04
C PRO A 42 6.25 5.35 -1.93
N HIS A 43 5.02 4.91 -1.68
CA HIS A 43 4.64 3.50 -1.81
C HIS A 43 4.68 3.07 -3.29
N THR A 44 4.56 1.77 -3.55
CA THR A 44 4.48 1.25 -4.93
C THR A 44 3.07 0.81 -5.34
N ILE A 45 2.23 0.39 -4.39
CA ILE A 45 0.82 0.02 -4.61
C ILE A 45 0.01 0.43 -3.38
N ILE A 46 -1.13 1.08 -3.58
CA ILE A 46 -2.15 1.27 -2.53
C ILE A 46 -3.26 0.24 -2.73
N VAL A 47 -3.66 -0.43 -1.64
CA VAL A 47 -4.79 -1.37 -1.66
C VAL A 47 -5.80 -0.99 -0.58
N ARG A 48 -7.06 -0.73 -0.98
CA ARG A 48 -8.17 -0.37 -0.09
C ARG A 48 -9.01 -1.61 0.21
N VAL A 49 -8.85 -2.12 1.42
CA VAL A 49 -9.57 -3.30 1.93
C VAL A 49 -10.86 -2.89 2.64
N LYS A 50 -11.92 -3.71 2.56
CA LYS A 50 -13.23 -3.42 3.18
C LYS A 50 -13.68 -4.48 4.20
N SER A 51 -12.90 -5.54 4.36
CA SER A 51 -13.20 -6.65 5.27
C SER A 51 -11.92 -7.33 5.74
N THR A 52 -12.00 -8.08 6.84
CA THR A 52 -10.91 -8.95 7.29
C THR A 52 -10.53 -9.99 6.22
N GLY A 53 -11.50 -10.46 5.44
CA GLY A 53 -11.25 -11.37 4.31
C GLY A 53 -10.36 -10.73 3.23
N ASP A 54 -10.54 -9.44 2.96
CA ASP A 54 -9.68 -8.69 2.05
C ASP A 54 -8.25 -8.58 2.57
N VAL A 55 -8.09 -8.28 3.87
CA VAL A 55 -6.77 -8.23 4.52
C VAL A 55 -6.04 -9.56 4.35
N VAL A 56 -6.72 -10.68 4.63
CA VAL A 56 -6.14 -12.03 4.46
C VAL A 56 -5.71 -12.27 3.01
N ARG A 57 -6.52 -11.85 2.02
CA ARG A 57 -6.17 -11.97 0.59
C ARG A 57 -4.93 -11.15 0.24
N VAL A 58 -4.85 -9.89 0.67
CA VAL A 58 -3.68 -9.01 0.43
C VAL A 58 -2.42 -9.62 1.04
N VAL A 59 -2.47 -10.06 2.30
CA VAL A 59 -1.32 -10.65 2.99
C VAL A 59 -0.80 -11.90 2.29
N LYS A 60 -1.71 -12.76 1.79
CA LYS A 60 -1.33 -13.96 1.03
C LYS A 60 -0.63 -13.61 -0.29
N ILE A 61 -1.15 -12.64 -1.04
CA ILE A 61 -0.55 -12.19 -2.29
C ILE A 61 0.84 -11.56 -2.03
N ALA A 62 0.93 -10.63 -1.09
CA ALA A 62 2.18 -9.96 -0.73
C ALA A 62 3.25 -10.96 -0.25
N LYS A 63 2.88 -11.94 0.57
CA LYS A 63 3.78 -13.01 1.02
C LYS A 63 4.37 -13.79 -0.16
N ARG A 64 3.56 -14.15 -1.16
CA ARG A 64 4.03 -14.92 -2.33
C ARG A 64 5.04 -14.13 -3.16
N PHE A 65 4.82 -12.83 -3.33
CA PHE A 65 5.72 -11.95 -4.08
C PHE A 65 6.81 -11.28 -3.22
N ARG A 66 6.88 -11.60 -1.92
CA ARG A 66 7.82 -11.01 -0.95
C ARG A 66 7.77 -9.48 -0.90
N ILE A 67 6.57 -8.92 -1.02
CA ILE A 67 6.33 -7.48 -0.94
C ILE A 67 6.04 -7.11 0.52
N PRO A 68 6.77 -6.17 1.13
CA PRO A 68 6.47 -5.69 2.47
C PRO A 68 5.13 -4.94 2.49
N ILE A 69 4.43 -5.02 3.62
CA ILE A 69 3.15 -4.32 3.82
C ILE A 69 3.35 -3.25 4.87
N THR A 70 3.04 -2.01 4.51
CA THR A 70 2.84 -0.91 5.46
C THR A 70 1.35 -0.67 5.61
N VAL A 71 0.85 -0.75 6.84
CA VAL A 71 -0.56 -0.50 7.13
C VAL A 71 -0.82 1.00 7.23
N TYR A 72 -1.95 1.44 6.68
CA TYR A 72 -2.35 2.83 6.67
C TYR A 72 -3.79 2.99 7.19
N SER A 73 -4.04 4.03 7.98
CA SER A 73 -5.38 4.41 8.45
C SER A 73 -5.52 5.94 8.46
N GLY A 74 -5.40 6.60 9.61
CA GLY A 74 -5.55 8.06 9.70
C GLY A 74 -4.37 8.88 9.14
N GLY A 75 -3.18 8.28 8.97
CA GLY A 75 -2.01 9.00 8.46
C GLY A 75 -1.48 10.12 9.37
N THR A 76 -1.87 10.13 10.65
CA THR A 76 -1.57 11.22 11.60
C THR A 76 -0.39 10.95 12.53
N SER A 77 0.34 9.84 12.34
CA SER A 77 1.49 9.51 13.19
C SER A 77 2.64 10.48 12.93
N LEU A 78 3.07 11.21 13.96
CA LEU A 78 4.28 12.05 13.90
C LEU A 78 5.55 11.21 13.75
N GLU A 79 5.53 9.99 14.29
CA GLU A 79 6.61 9.02 14.23
C GLU A 79 6.69 8.25 12.89
N GLY A 80 5.84 8.57 11.90
CA GLY A 80 6.05 8.11 10.52
C GLY A 80 5.80 6.63 10.25
N HIS A 81 5.11 5.90 11.14
CA HIS A 81 4.85 4.45 11.02
C HIS A 81 4.19 3.98 9.71
N PHE A 82 3.52 4.88 9.00
CA PHE A 82 2.84 4.58 7.73
C PHE A 82 3.67 4.98 6.50
N GLY A 83 4.83 5.60 6.72
CA GLY A 83 5.72 6.05 5.66
C GLY A 83 6.22 4.90 4.80
N GLY A 84 6.42 5.16 3.51
CA GLY A 84 7.10 4.20 2.65
C GLY A 84 8.58 4.14 2.97
N VAL A 85 9.17 2.96 2.81
CA VAL A 85 10.60 2.69 3.01
C VAL A 85 11.22 2.29 1.68
N SER A 86 12.44 2.75 1.41
CA SER A 86 13.22 2.40 0.21
C SER A 86 14.16 1.23 0.46
#